data_AF-A0A256ZJU7-F1
#
_entry.id   AF-A0A256ZJU7-F1
#
_cell.length_a   1.000
_cell.length_b   1.000
_cell.length_c   1.000
_cell.angle_alpha   90.00
_cell.angle_beta   90.00
_cell.angle_gamma   90.00
#
_symmetry.space_group_name_H-M   'P 1'
#
loop_
_entity.id
_entity.type
_entity.pdbx_description
1 polymer ?
#
loop_
_entity_poly.entity_id
_entity_poly.type
_entity_poly.pdbx_seq_one_letter_code
_entity_poly.pdbx_strand_id
1 'polypeptide(L)'
;MIPCEEPGYEYSSADRLKHPHRYTFSRYMGPGFIRAYIRLRECFLDVLEERLHGHSIPKLERNEAVLYDKGDIDVKKTLYALLSLLESHDVQDSAIKPTLDLLVHKYEVSKRVYLKYCRDNKKPCSDVYDDMEIYGLLSLVCLFFYKRNRNLKYLNCSLKINDMLSSRVDRLGEISAVHLAYSALREELSIISSVLDDEGIVV
;
A
#
# COMPACT_ATOMS: atom_id res chain seq x y z
N MET A 1 18.04 4.03 -9.51
CA MET A 1 17.92 5.42 -10.02
C MET A 1 16.44 5.75 -9.93
N ILE A 2 16.04 6.81 -9.21
CA ILE A 2 14.63 7.23 -9.19
C ILE A 2 14.38 7.83 -10.58
N PRO A 3 13.45 7.29 -11.38
CA PRO A 3 13.31 7.66 -12.79
C PRO A 3 12.89 9.11 -13.01
N CYS A 4 12.26 9.73 -12.01
CA CYS A 4 11.84 11.12 -12.05
C CYS A 4 12.28 11.86 -10.79
N GLU A 5 13.30 12.71 -10.93
CA GLU A 5 13.57 13.76 -9.97
C GLU A 5 12.54 14.88 -10.18
N GLU A 6 11.36 14.75 -9.57
CA GLU A 6 10.45 15.89 -9.44
C GLU A 6 10.87 16.74 -8.24
N PRO A 7 11.41 17.96 -8.45
CA PRO A 7 11.74 18.85 -7.35
C PRO A 7 10.45 19.27 -6.64
N GLY A 8 10.32 18.90 -5.36
CA GLY A 8 9.22 19.37 -4.51
C GLY A 8 8.49 18.29 -3.71
N TYR A 9 8.74 16.99 -3.95
CA TYR A 9 8.17 15.90 -3.16
C TYR A 9 9.24 15.08 -2.44
N GLU A 10 9.49 15.38 -1.15
CA GLU A 10 10.59 14.75 -0.39
C GLU A 10 10.29 13.34 0.11
N TYR A 11 9.04 12.89 0.11
CA TYR A 11 8.66 11.66 0.83
C TYR A 11 9.09 10.37 0.12
N SER A 12 9.44 10.43 -1.18
CA SER A 12 9.94 9.32 -1.99
C SER A 12 11.47 9.31 -2.18
N SER A 13 12.20 10.31 -1.66
CA SER A 13 13.63 10.52 -1.99
C SER A 13 14.62 9.62 -1.24
N ALA A 14 14.16 8.85 -0.25
CA ALA A 14 15.00 8.02 0.61
C ALA A 14 14.34 6.69 0.94
N ASP A 15 15.14 5.70 1.34
CA ASP A 15 14.64 4.40 1.79
C ASP A 15 13.78 4.52 3.05
N ARG A 16 12.45 4.54 2.89
CA ARG A 16 11.52 4.70 4.01
C ARG A 16 11.39 3.45 4.89
N LEU A 17 11.87 2.28 4.46
CA LEU A 17 11.94 1.08 5.32
C LEU A 17 13.09 1.14 6.31
N LYS A 18 14.25 1.65 5.88
CA LYS A 18 15.43 1.83 6.75
C LYS A 18 15.42 3.16 7.49
N HIS A 19 14.91 4.20 6.86
CA HIS A 19 14.84 5.57 7.38
C HIS A 19 13.39 6.07 7.40
N PRO A 20 12.57 5.59 8.36
CA PRO A 20 11.21 6.08 8.60
C PRO A 20 11.11 7.61 8.61
N HIS A 21 10.19 8.16 7.84
CA HIS A 21 9.88 9.58 7.91
C HIS A 21 9.01 9.92 9.13
N ARG A 22 9.24 11.09 9.75
CA ARG A 22 8.41 11.64 10.84
C ARG A 22 7.42 12.65 10.27
N TYR A 23 6.20 12.19 9.97
CA TYR A 23 5.15 13.00 9.37
C TYR A 23 4.49 14.03 10.32
N THR A 24 4.80 14.01 11.64
CA THR A 24 4.12 14.81 12.67
C THR A 24 4.30 16.33 12.53
N PHE A 25 5.31 16.79 11.78
CA PHE A 25 5.63 18.21 11.63
C PHE A 25 5.84 18.61 10.16
N SER A 26 5.18 17.93 9.23
CA SER A 26 5.22 18.31 7.83
C SER A 26 4.58 19.70 7.63
N ARG A 27 5.23 20.54 6.82
CA ARG A 27 4.71 21.86 6.49
C ARG A 27 3.60 21.74 5.46
N TYR A 28 2.62 22.64 5.53
CA TYR A 28 1.68 22.82 4.43
C TYR A 28 2.41 23.44 3.23
N MET A 29 2.39 22.74 2.09
CA MET A 29 3.12 23.13 0.88
C MET A 29 2.20 23.58 -0.27
N GLY A 30 0.88 23.62 -0.04
CA GLY A 30 -0.10 24.10 -1.00
C GLY A 30 -0.29 23.24 -2.25
N PRO A 31 -1.00 23.73 -3.27
CA PRO A 31 -1.33 22.97 -4.48
C PRO A 31 -0.11 22.50 -5.29
N GLY A 32 1.02 23.23 -5.21
CA GLY A 32 2.26 22.83 -5.87
C GLY A 32 2.78 21.47 -5.38
N PHE A 33 2.57 21.16 -4.11
CA PHE A 33 2.89 19.84 -3.56
C PHE A 33 2.02 18.73 -4.13
N ILE A 34 0.73 18.98 -4.31
CA ILE A 34 -0.20 17.99 -4.86
C ILE A 34 0.14 17.72 -6.32
N ARG A 35 0.46 18.75 -7.12
CA ARG A 35 0.96 18.57 -8.50
C ARG A 35 2.24 17.73 -8.53
N ALA A 36 3.22 18.07 -7.70
CA ALA A 36 4.48 17.33 -7.62
C ALA A 36 4.25 15.86 -7.21
N TYR A 37 3.34 15.64 -6.25
CA TYR A 37 2.91 14.31 -5.83
C TYR A 37 2.26 13.51 -6.98
N ILE A 38 1.29 14.08 -7.68
CA ILE A 38 0.59 13.42 -8.80
C ILE A 38 1.59 13.06 -9.90
N ARG A 39 2.38 14.04 -10.35
CA ARG A 39 3.36 13.85 -11.42
C ARG A 39 4.39 12.77 -11.08
N LEU A 40 4.83 12.73 -9.83
CA LEU A 40 5.74 11.70 -9.36
C LEU A 40 5.09 10.30 -9.45
N ARG A 41 3.81 10.17 -9.03
CA ARG A 41 3.07 8.90 -9.11
C ARG A 41 2.85 8.45 -10.55
N GLU A 42 2.50 9.36 -11.45
CA GLU A 42 2.37 9.08 -12.89
C GLU A 42 3.68 8.54 -13.47
N CYS A 43 4.81 9.19 -13.20
CA CYS A 43 6.10 8.67 -13.64
C CYS A 43 6.42 7.27 -13.08
N PHE A 44 6.08 7.01 -11.82
CA PHE A 44 6.25 5.67 -11.27
C PHE A 44 5.34 4.64 -11.94
N LEU A 45 4.13 5.02 -12.31
CA LEU A 45 3.25 4.14 -13.09
C LEU A 45 3.86 3.81 -14.45
N ASP A 46 4.41 4.79 -15.17
CA ASP A 46 5.08 4.57 -16.46
C ASP A 46 6.22 3.53 -16.32
N VAL A 47 7.05 3.69 -15.29
CA VAL A 47 8.17 2.78 -15.02
C VAL A 47 7.70 1.37 -14.67
N LEU A 48 6.63 1.25 -13.89
CA LEU A 48 6.07 -0.06 -13.54
C LEU A 48 5.37 -0.70 -14.74
N GLU A 49 4.71 0.09 -15.59
CA GLU A 49 4.07 -0.36 -16.82
C GLU A 49 5.10 -0.92 -17.81
N GLU A 50 6.24 -0.24 -17.99
CA GLU A 50 7.35 -0.75 -18.80
C GLU A 50 7.86 -2.11 -18.29
N ARG A 51 7.91 -2.30 -16.97
CA ARG A 51 8.32 -3.57 -16.36
C ARG A 51 7.27 -4.67 -16.47
N LEU A 52 6.02 -4.30 -16.65
CA LEU A 52 4.91 -5.22 -16.91
C LEU A 52 4.75 -5.52 -18.41
N HIS A 53 5.40 -4.78 -19.31
CA HIS A 53 5.32 -5.06 -20.75
C HIS A 53 5.70 -6.52 -21.08
N GLY A 54 4.84 -7.19 -21.84
CA GLY A 54 5.00 -8.59 -22.19
C GLY A 54 4.64 -9.58 -21.07
N HIS A 55 4.43 -9.11 -19.85
CA HIS A 55 3.82 -9.88 -18.78
C HIS A 55 2.32 -9.64 -18.76
N SER A 56 1.54 -10.71 -18.85
CA SER A 56 0.13 -10.59 -18.49
C SER A 56 0.07 -10.18 -17.03
N ILE A 57 -0.71 -9.15 -16.73
CA ILE A 57 -1.14 -8.83 -15.37
C ILE A 57 -1.58 -10.15 -14.74
N PRO A 58 -0.84 -10.68 -13.73
CA PRO A 58 -1.25 -11.91 -13.08
C PRO A 58 -2.63 -11.64 -12.52
N LYS A 59 -3.63 -12.40 -12.97
CA LYS A 59 -4.88 -12.47 -12.21
C LYS A 59 -4.45 -12.89 -10.81
N LEU A 60 -4.74 -12.05 -9.83
CA LEU A 60 -4.43 -12.37 -8.44
C LEU A 60 -5.00 -13.77 -8.16
N GLU A 61 -4.12 -14.74 -7.93
CA GLU A 61 -4.52 -16.10 -7.63
C GLU A 61 -5.30 -16.06 -6.31
N ARG A 62 -6.63 -16.18 -6.42
CA ARG A 62 -7.54 -16.15 -5.29
C ARG A 62 -7.27 -17.38 -4.44
N ASN A 63 -6.65 -17.19 -3.29
CA ASN A 63 -6.65 -18.21 -2.27
C ASN A 63 -8.03 -18.18 -1.58
N GLU A 64 -8.70 -19.34 -1.53
CA GLU A 64 -9.95 -19.50 -0.79
C GLU A 64 -9.74 -18.99 0.65
N ALA A 65 -10.55 -18.00 1.01
CA ALA A 65 -10.39 -17.21 2.22
C ALA A 65 -10.55 -18.08 3.47
N VAL A 66 -9.44 -18.57 4.02
CA VAL A 66 -9.39 -19.00 5.41
C VAL A 66 -8.90 -17.82 6.23
N LEU A 67 -9.81 -16.94 6.66
CA LEU A 67 -9.49 -15.85 7.59
C LEU A 67 -9.03 -16.35 8.98
N TYR A 68 -9.03 -17.67 9.21
CA TYR A 68 -8.73 -18.27 10.50
C TYR A 68 -8.06 -19.64 10.32
N ASP A 69 -6.78 -19.65 9.96
CA ASP A 69 -5.96 -20.85 10.21
C ASP A 69 -5.78 -21.00 11.73
N LYS A 70 -5.71 -22.23 12.23
CA LYS A 70 -5.45 -22.49 13.66
C LYS A 70 -4.04 -22.04 14.05
N GLY A 71 -3.13 -21.90 13.09
CA GLY A 71 -1.74 -21.49 13.26
C GLY A 71 -1.49 -19.98 13.30
N ASP A 72 -0.21 -19.63 13.19
CA ASP A 72 0.25 -18.24 13.14
C ASP A 72 -0.31 -17.50 11.92
N ILE A 73 -0.37 -16.17 12.02
CA ILE A 73 -0.89 -15.31 10.95
C ILE A 73 0.16 -15.25 9.83
N ASP A 74 -0.11 -15.91 8.71
CA ASP A 74 0.59 -15.70 7.44
C ASP A 74 0.05 -14.43 6.77
N VAL A 75 0.85 -13.36 6.77
CA VAL A 75 0.38 -12.04 6.33
C VAL A 75 0.02 -12.03 4.86
N LYS A 76 0.80 -12.69 4.01
CA LYS A 76 0.58 -12.71 2.57
C LYS A 76 -0.76 -13.37 2.25
N LYS A 77 -0.99 -14.58 2.78
CA LYS A 77 -2.27 -15.29 2.65
C LYS A 77 -3.43 -14.48 3.21
N THR A 78 -3.24 -13.88 4.39
CA THR A 78 -4.25 -13.05 5.05
C THR A 78 -4.66 -11.87 4.17
N LEU A 79 -3.70 -11.15 3.58
CA LEU A 79 -3.98 -10.00 2.74
C LEU A 79 -4.69 -10.39 1.43
N TYR A 80 -4.29 -11.50 0.80
CA TYR A 80 -5.01 -12.04 -0.36
C TYR A 80 -6.46 -12.40 -0.03
N ALA A 81 -6.70 -13.00 1.14
CA ALA A 81 -8.04 -13.30 1.61
C ALA A 81 -8.87 -12.03 1.85
N LEU A 82 -8.30 -11.01 2.51
CA LEU A 82 -8.96 -9.73 2.73
C LEU A 82 -9.30 -9.02 1.41
N LEU A 83 -8.39 -9.03 0.45
CA LEU A 83 -8.62 -8.44 -0.87
C LEU A 83 -9.76 -9.14 -1.61
N SER A 84 -9.76 -10.47 -1.61
CA SER A 84 -10.84 -11.28 -2.22
C SER A 84 -12.20 -11.00 -1.60
N LEU A 85 -12.26 -10.79 -0.29
CA LEU A 85 -13.48 -10.44 0.44
C LEU A 85 -13.95 -9.00 0.14
N LEU A 86 -13.03 -8.07 -0.05
CA LEU A 86 -13.37 -6.70 -0.45
C LEU A 86 -13.96 -6.67 -1.86
N GLU A 87 -13.44 -7.49 -2.77
CA GLU A 87 -13.94 -7.62 -4.15
C GLU A 87 -15.31 -8.28 -4.24
N SER A 88 -15.65 -9.22 -3.35
CA SER A 88 -16.95 -9.90 -3.40
C SER A 88 -18.12 -9.01 -2.98
N HIS A 89 -17.86 -7.85 -2.37
CA HIS A 89 -18.84 -6.88 -1.87
C HIS A 89 -19.88 -7.43 -0.86
N ASP A 90 -19.82 -8.71 -0.50
CA ASP A 90 -20.81 -9.42 0.33
C ASP A 90 -20.29 -9.73 1.75
N VAL A 91 -19.33 -8.95 2.22
CA VAL A 91 -18.71 -9.13 3.54
C VAL A 91 -18.95 -7.89 4.40
N GLN A 92 -19.23 -8.10 5.67
CA GLN A 92 -19.35 -7.02 6.64
C GLN A 92 -17.98 -6.46 7.02
N ASP A 93 -17.88 -5.14 7.17
CA ASP A 93 -16.64 -4.45 7.55
C ASP A 93 -16.07 -5.01 8.87
N SER A 94 -16.92 -5.45 9.79
CA SER A 94 -16.53 -6.06 11.07
C SER A 94 -15.71 -7.35 10.93
N ALA A 95 -15.79 -8.06 9.80
CA ALA A 95 -15.00 -9.25 9.53
C ALA A 95 -13.58 -8.92 9.02
N ILE A 96 -13.42 -7.78 8.33
CA ILE A 96 -12.14 -7.31 7.76
C ILE A 96 -11.36 -6.48 8.78
N LYS A 97 -12.07 -5.56 9.44
CA LYS A 97 -11.50 -4.46 10.21
C LYS A 97 -10.49 -4.92 11.28
N PRO A 98 -10.74 -5.95 12.11
CA PRO A 98 -9.81 -6.32 13.18
C PRO A 98 -8.43 -6.73 12.66
N THR A 99 -8.42 -7.53 11.59
CA THR A 99 -7.18 -8.02 10.97
C THR A 99 -6.45 -6.89 10.24
N LEU A 100 -7.18 -6.06 9.51
CA LEU A 100 -6.59 -4.91 8.83
C LEU A 100 -6.02 -3.90 9.85
N ASP A 101 -6.75 -3.59 10.92
CA ASP A 101 -6.29 -2.70 11.99
C ASP A 101 -5.01 -3.19 12.63
N LEU A 102 -4.89 -4.51 12.85
CA LEU A 102 -3.66 -5.11 13.38
C LEU A 102 -2.48 -4.82 12.46
N LEU A 103 -2.61 -5.13 11.16
CA LEU A 103 -1.51 -4.97 10.19
C LEU A 103 -1.14 -3.49 9.99
N VAL A 104 -2.14 -2.60 9.90
CA VAL A 104 -1.94 -1.15 9.85
C VAL A 104 -1.21 -0.68 11.10
N HIS A 105 -1.63 -1.10 12.29
CA HIS A 105 -0.95 -0.71 13.53
C HIS A 105 0.51 -1.19 13.57
N LYS A 106 0.80 -2.42 13.12
CA LYS A 106 2.18 -2.92 13.04
C LYS A 106 3.04 -2.09 12.11
N TYR A 107 2.51 -1.74 10.94
CA TYR A 107 3.18 -0.84 10.02
C TYR A 107 3.34 0.56 10.63
N GLU A 108 2.33 1.13 11.27
CA GLU A 108 2.42 2.47 11.82
C GLU A 108 3.49 2.61 12.91
N VAL A 109 3.58 1.63 13.80
CA VAL A 109 4.54 1.62 14.92
C VAL A 109 5.98 1.37 14.44
N SER A 110 6.17 0.36 13.58
CA SER A 110 7.52 -0.12 13.25
C SER A 110 8.00 0.23 11.83
N LYS A 111 7.10 0.72 10.99
CA LYS A 111 7.25 0.84 9.51
C LYS A 111 7.57 -0.48 8.81
N ARG A 112 7.28 -1.59 9.49
CA ARG A 112 7.55 -2.94 8.99
C ARG A 112 6.32 -3.80 9.16
N VAL A 113 6.12 -4.70 8.21
CA VAL A 113 5.16 -5.79 8.30
C VAL A 113 5.93 -7.08 8.09
N TYR A 114 5.95 -7.95 9.11
CA TYR A 114 6.64 -9.24 9.01
C TYR A 114 5.76 -10.27 8.31
N LEU A 115 6.35 -11.24 7.62
CA LEU A 115 5.62 -12.30 6.92
C LEU A 115 4.72 -13.12 7.85
N LYS A 116 5.10 -13.26 9.13
CA LYS A 116 4.36 -14.05 10.11
C LYS A 116 4.25 -13.36 11.46
N TYR A 117 3.05 -13.42 12.06
CA TYR A 117 2.80 -12.98 13.43
C TYR A 117 2.20 -14.10 14.29
N CYS A 118 2.70 -14.22 15.52
CA CYS A 118 2.30 -15.30 16.41
C CYS A 118 0.88 -15.08 16.87
N ARG A 119 0.05 -16.12 16.79
CA ARG A 119 -1.38 -15.96 17.04
C ARG A 119 -1.68 -15.44 18.44
N ASP A 120 -0.91 -15.88 19.43
CA ASP A 120 -1.18 -15.64 20.85
C ASP A 120 -0.83 -14.22 21.31
N ASN A 121 0.32 -13.70 20.85
CA ASN A 121 0.85 -12.42 21.32
C ASN A 121 0.96 -11.35 20.22
N LYS A 122 0.62 -11.71 18.97
CA LYS A 122 0.73 -10.86 17.78
C LYS A 122 2.12 -10.24 17.60
N LYS A 123 3.18 -10.87 18.12
CA LYS A 123 4.58 -10.50 17.86
C LYS A 123 5.04 -11.18 16.57
N PRO A 124 6.06 -10.64 15.89
CA PRO A 124 6.65 -11.35 14.75
C PRO A 124 7.13 -12.74 15.18
N CYS A 125 6.80 -13.79 14.42
CA CYS A 125 7.48 -15.10 14.52
C CYS A 125 8.46 -15.32 13.35
N SER A 126 8.57 -14.33 12.47
CA SER A 126 9.52 -14.31 11.36
C SER A 126 10.30 -13.00 11.46
N ASP A 127 11.58 -13.05 11.13
CA ASP A 127 12.42 -11.86 10.98
C ASP A 127 12.36 -11.26 9.56
N VAL A 128 11.61 -11.90 8.66
CA VAL A 128 11.44 -11.45 7.27
C VAL A 128 10.30 -10.44 7.19
N TYR A 129 10.62 -9.22 6.76
CA TYR A 129 9.67 -8.11 6.61
C TYR A 129 9.87 -7.31 5.32
N ASP A 130 10.78 -7.73 4.44
CA ASP A 130 11.19 -6.95 3.27
C ASP A 130 10.70 -7.57 1.95
N ASP A 131 9.71 -8.45 2.02
CA ASP A 131 8.90 -8.87 0.87
C ASP A 131 8.05 -7.67 0.40
N MET A 132 8.30 -7.16 -0.80
CA MET A 132 7.56 -6.00 -1.32
C MET A 132 6.10 -6.33 -1.63
N GLU A 133 5.79 -7.60 -1.88
CA GLU A 133 4.44 -8.04 -2.23
C GLU A 133 3.45 -7.80 -1.09
N ILE A 134 3.86 -8.04 0.16
CA ILE A 134 2.99 -7.80 1.32
C ILE A 134 2.69 -6.31 1.52
N TYR A 135 3.59 -5.41 1.12
CA TYR A 135 3.34 -3.97 1.19
C TYR A 135 2.38 -3.54 0.08
N GLY A 136 2.58 -3.98 -1.16
CA GLY A 136 1.65 -3.73 -2.26
C GLY A 136 0.23 -4.21 -1.95
N LEU A 137 0.11 -5.44 -1.41
CA LEU A 137 -1.16 -6.00 -0.95
C LEU A 137 -1.79 -5.18 0.17
N LEU A 138 -1.03 -4.83 1.22
CA LEU A 138 -1.56 -4.05 2.35
C LEU A 138 -2.04 -2.68 1.88
N SER A 139 -1.31 -2.04 0.97
CA SER A 139 -1.70 -0.76 0.37
C SER A 139 -3.04 -0.89 -0.36
N LEU A 140 -3.18 -1.88 -1.25
CA LEU A 140 -4.39 -2.09 -2.03
C LEU A 140 -5.60 -2.43 -1.15
N VAL A 141 -5.43 -3.28 -0.15
CA VAL A 141 -6.48 -3.60 0.85
C VAL A 141 -6.91 -2.34 1.62
N CYS A 142 -5.95 -1.48 2.01
CA CYS A 142 -6.27 -0.22 2.67
C CYS A 142 -7.08 0.73 1.77
N LEU A 143 -6.72 0.85 0.49
CA LEU A 143 -7.43 1.70 -0.49
C LEU A 143 -8.85 1.20 -0.74
N PHE A 144 -9.02 -0.11 -0.95
CA PHE A 144 -10.35 -0.70 -1.18
C PHE A 144 -11.24 -0.59 0.06
N PHE A 145 -10.68 -0.78 1.25
CA PHE A 145 -11.45 -0.57 2.48
C PHE A 145 -11.78 0.90 2.72
N TYR A 146 -10.86 1.83 2.41
CA TYR A 146 -11.13 3.27 2.46
C TYR A 146 -12.29 3.66 1.54
N LYS A 147 -12.37 3.14 0.30
CA LYS A 147 -13.49 3.43 -0.60
C LYS A 147 -14.86 3.09 0.01
N ARG A 148 -14.93 2.05 0.83
CA ARG A 148 -16.18 1.61 1.48
C ARG A 148 -16.59 2.46 2.68
N ASN A 149 -15.64 2.89 3.51
CA ASN A 149 -15.96 3.54 4.80
C ASN A 149 -15.40 4.96 4.99
N ARG A 150 -14.62 5.46 4.02
CA ARG A 150 -13.96 6.78 4.01
C ARG A 150 -13.06 7.07 5.23
N ASN A 151 -12.60 6.05 5.95
CA ASN A 151 -11.73 6.24 7.11
C ASN A 151 -10.30 6.55 6.68
N LEU A 152 -9.88 7.80 6.89
CA LEU A 152 -8.58 8.35 6.50
C LEU A 152 -7.37 7.59 7.07
N LYS A 153 -7.53 6.83 8.15
CA LYS A 153 -6.45 5.97 8.68
C LYS A 153 -5.90 5.03 7.61
N TYR A 154 -6.76 4.40 6.83
CA TYR A 154 -6.34 3.43 5.81
C TYR A 154 -5.73 4.13 4.60
N LEU A 155 -6.31 5.24 4.15
CA LEU A 155 -5.72 6.06 3.09
C LEU A 155 -4.31 6.53 3.49
N ASN A 156 -4.15 7.09 4.69
CA ASN A 156 -2.85 7.53 5.22
C ASN A 156 -1.83 6.38 5.33
N CYS A 157 -2.27 5.18 5.65
CA CYS A 157 -1.40 4.00 5.66
C CYS A 157 -0.93 3.68 4.24
N SER A 158 -1.86 3.64 3.26
CA SER A 158 -1.53 3.41 1.85
C SER A 158 -0.58 4.45 1.30
N LEU A 159 -0.83 5.75 1.52
CA LEU A 159 0.04 6.84 1.03
C LEU A 159 1.50 6.63 1.45
N LYS A 160 1.72 6.27 2.72
CA LYS A 160 3.06 6.01 3.27
C LYS A 160 3.70 4.75 2.69
N ILE A 161 2.90 3.72 2.42
CA ILE A 161 3.41 2.49 1.79
C ILE A 161 3.77 2.77 0.34
N ASN A 162 2.92 3.49 -0.40
CA ASN A 162 3.14 3.84 -1.78
C ASN A 162 4.34 4.79 -1.96
N ASP A 163 4.60 5.71 -1.02
CA ASP A 163 5.87 6.45 -0.94
C ASP A 163 7.07 5.51 -0.84
N MET A 164 6.98 4.50 0.02
CA MET A 164 8.04 3.52 0.24
C MET A 164 8.27 2.67 -1.02
N LEU A 165 7.21 2.13 -1.62
CA LEU A 165 7.26 1.33 -2.86
C LEU A 165 7.88 2.14 -4.01
N SER A 166 7.46 3.41 -4.13
CA SER A 166 8.01 4.38 -5.09
C SER A 166 9.51 4.64 -4.87
N SER A 167 9.93 4.83 -3.61
CA SER A 167 11.36 5.01 -3.27
C SER A 167 12.23 3.77 -3.51
N ARG A 168 11.60 2.58 -3.64
CA ARG A 168 12.24 1.27 -3.70
C ARG A 168 11.79 0.44 -4.91
N VAL A 169 11.53 1.09 -6.05
CA VAL A 169 11.16 0.38 -7.29
C VAL A 169 12.22 -0.66 -7.69
N ASP A 170 13.49 -0.40 -7.41
CA ASP A 170 14.62 -1.32 -7.61
C ASP A 170 14.47 -2.64 -6.82
N ARG A 171 13.72 -2.63 -5.72
CA ARG A 171 13.49 -3.81 -4.86
C ARG A 171 12.23 -4.61 -5.23
N LEU A 172 11.41 -4.15 -6.17
CA LEU A 172 10.26 -4.90 -6.66
C LEU A 172 10.74 -6.05 -7.56
N GLY A 173 11.38 -7.08 -7.02
CA GLY A 173 11.99 -8.14 -7.83
C GLY A 173 10.95 -8.97 -8.60
N GLU A 174 9.95 -9.45 -7.89
CA GLU A 174 8.90 -10.31 -8.44
C GLU A 174 7.86 -9.52 -9.25
N ILE A 175 7.40 -10.08 -10.37
CA ILE A 175 6.35 -9.48 -11.22
C ILE A 175 5.05 -9.28 -10.44
N SER A 176 4.74 -10.16 -9.47
CA SER A 176 3.60 -10.00 -8.57
C SER A 176 3.70 -8.70 -7.76
N ALA A 177 4.88 -8.40 -7.21
CA ALA A 177 5.11 -7.18 -6.45
C ALA A 177 5.04 -5.93 -7.34
N VAL A 178 5.57 -5.99 -8.57
CA VAL A 178 5.42 -4.91 -9.57
C VAL A 178 3.95 -4.65 -9.87
N HIS A 179 3.18 -5.71 -10.14
CA HIS A 179 1.75 -5.62 -10.45
C HIS A 179 0.93 -5.03 -9.29
N LEU A 180 1.22 -5.45 -8.06
CA LEU A 180 0.55 -4.93 -6.87
C LEU A 180 0.89 -3.47 -6.60
N ALA A 181 2.16 -3.08 -6.76
CA ALA A 181 2.57 -1.68 -6.64
C ALA A 181 1.88 -0.81 -7.71
N TYR A 182 1.84 -1.26 -8.96
CA TYR A 182 1.15 -0.58 -10.05
C TYR A 182 -0.34 -0.40 -9.72
N SER A 183 -1.00 -1.48 -9.31
CA SER A 183 -2.43 -1.47 -8.95
C SER A 183 -2.71 -0.50 -7.79
N ALA A 184 -1.88 -0.52 -6.74
CA ALA A 184 -2.03 0.35 -5.59
C ALA A 184 -1.81 1.83 -5.93
N LEU A 185 -0.80 2.17 -6.74
CA LEU A 185 -0.53 3.56 -7.14
C LEU A 185 -1.63 4.11 -8.04
N ARG A 186 -2.12 3.30 -8.99
CA ARG A 186 -3.22 3.68 -9.89
C ARG A 186 -4.50 3.93 -9.09
N GLU A 187 -4.80 3.06 -8.14
CA GLU A 187 -5.97 3.21 -7.28
C GLU A 187 -5.84 4.41 -6.33
N GLU A 188 -4.64 4.65 -5.79
CA GLU A 188 -4.35 5.83 -5.00
C GLU A 188 -4.61 7.12 -5.77
N LEU A 189 -4.13 7.25 -7.02
CA LEU A 189 -4.38 8.43 -7.84
C LEU A 189 -5.87 8.64 -8.12
N SER A 190 -6.62 7.57 -8.41
CA SER A 190 -8.07 7.62 -8.59
C SER A 190 -8.78 8.16 -7.34
N ILE A 191 -8.40 7.65 -6.17
CA ILE A 191 -8.95 8.11 -4.89
C ILE A 191 -8.57 9.57 -4.61
N ILE A 192 -7.33 9.96 -4.83
CA ILE A 192 -6.88 11.34 -4.59
C ILE A 192 -7.60 12.31 -5.52
N SER A 193 -7.78 11.98 -6.81
CA SER A 193 -8.59 12.78 -7.72
C SER A 193 -10.00 13.00 -7.17
N SER A 194 -10.68 11.92 -6.76
CA SER A 194 -12.02 12.03 -6.17
C SER A 194 -12.05 12.90 -4.91
N VAL A 195 -11.05 12.80 -4.03
CA VAL A 195 -10.97 13.63 -2.81
C VAL A 195 -10.76 15.10 -3.16
N LEU A 196 -9.93 15.40 -4.16
CA LEU A 196 -9.69 16.78 -4.61
C LEU A 196 -10.96 17.39 -5.21
N ASP A 197 -11.68 16.61 -6.01
CA ASP A 197 -12.95 17.03 -6.61
C ASP A 197 -14.03 17.28 -5.54
N ASP A 198 -14.16 16.37 -4.57
CA ASP A 198 -15.11 16.48 -3.45
C ASP A 198 -14.86 17.75 -2.61
N GLU A 199 -13.59 18.19 -2.50
CA GLU A 199 -13.17 19.39 -1.77
C GLU A 199 -13.06 20.64 -2.65
N GLY A 200 -13.35 20.55 -3.95
CA GLY A 200 -13.29 21.67 -4.89
C GLY A 200 -11.88 22.20 -5.16
N ILE A 201 -10.85 21.37 -5.01
CA ILE A 201 -9.44 21.74 -5.20
C ILE A 201 -9.04 21.46 -6.65
N VAL A 202 -8.80 22.53 -7.42
CA VAL A 202 -8.24 22.42 -8.77
C VAL A 202 -6.72 22.42 -8.70
N VAL A 203 -6.08 21.37 -9.22
CA VAL A 203 -4.62 21.18 -9.13
C VAL A 203 -3.94 21.27 -10.48
#